data_AF-A0A951TK67-F1
#
_entry.id   AF-A0A951TK67-F1
#
_cell.length_a   1.000
_cell.length_b   1.000
_cell.length_c   1.000
_cell.angle_alpha   90.00
_cell.angle_beta   90.00
_cell.angle_gamma   90.00
#
_symmetry.space_group_name_H-M   'P 1'
#
loop_
_entity.id
_entity.type
_entity.pdbx_description
1 polymer ?
#
loop_
_entity_poly.entity_id
_entity_poly.type
_entity_poly.pdbx_seq_one_letter_code
_entity_poly.pdbx_strand_id
1 'polypeptide(L)'
;MPKPIILAVDDDAPVLSAIASDLRRKYGEKYRIVRAESGETAFEAVEEIKQRGEVIALILSDQRMPGMGGLELLEKAKSVFPAARRALLTAYADTEAAIRAINTARLDYYLLKPWDPPEQKLYPVLDELLEEWKVGYRPPFEGVRVIGHRWSPDSHAIKDFLGRNQVPFQWLDLSADPEASQLATSSPNARLPIIVLSDGSRLENPTSLELAEKVGLQTHAEAPFYDLIIIGGGPAGLAAAVYGSSEGLKTVMIERHSPGGQAGSSSLIENYLGFPGGVSGEELSRRAVTQALKFGVEILAQEVCGVHANGPFRNVRLLDGTEISGHTLLISTSVRWRKLDAPGLEPLQGRGVYYGATMQEAALFKGETVYIVGGANSAGQAAMHFASFASKVVMVIRAAELGAGMSDYLMERILTAPNIEVLPHTRITKAHG
;
A
#
# COMPACT_ATOMS: atom_id res chain seq x y z
N MET A 1 -5.45 -16.17 0.35
CA MET A 1 -4.23 -16.80 0.89
C MET A 1 -4.44 -18.29 1.14
N PRO A 2 -3.48 -19.15 0.77
CA PRO A 2 -3.50 -20.57 1.11
C PRO A 2 -3.44 -20.77 2.64
N LYS A 3 -4.08 -21.83 3.14
CA LYS A 3 -4.04 -22.19 4.57
C LYS A 3 -2.60 -22.50 4.99
N PRO A 4 -2.09 -21.96 6.11
CA PRO A 4 -0.80 -22.37 6.65
C PRO A 4 -0.74 -23.88 6.88
N ILE A 5 0.46 -24.45 6.80
CA ILE A 5 0.65 -25.89 6.78
C ILE A 5 1.03 -26.41 8.17
N ILE A 6 0.46 -27.55 8.55
CA ILE A 6 1.00 -28.42 9.61
C ILE A 6 1.57 -29.65 8.91
N LEU A 7 2.88 -29.86 9.05
CA LEU A 7 3.58 -31.01 8.50
C LEU A 7 3.72 -32.09 9.58
N ALA A 8 3.13 -33.27 9.35
CA ALA A 8 3.27 -34.43 10.21
C ALA A 8 4.18 -35.47 9.55
N VAL A 9 5.16 -35.97 10.30
CA VAL A 9 6.19 -36.88 9.82
C VAL A 9 6.37 -38.03 10.80
N ASP A 10 6.19 -39.25 10.32
CA ASP A 10 6.40 -40.49 11.07
C ASP A 10 6.59 -41.63 10.04
N ASP A 11 7.56 -42.51 10.25
CA ASP A 11 7.82 -43.67 9.37
C ASP A 11 6.85 -44.83 9.62
N ASP A 12 6.16 -44.84 10.77
CA ASP A 12 5.08 -45.78 11.08
C ASP A 12 3.76 -45.27 10.48
N ALA A 13 3.36 -45.85 9.35
CA ALA A 13 2.15 -45.44 8.61
C ALA A 13 0.85 -45.44 9.46
N PRO A 14 0.56 -46.46 10.30
CA PRO A 14 -0.50 -46.39 11.30
C PRO A 14 -0.45 -45.15 12.20
N VAL A 15 0.72 -44.83 12.74
CA VAL A 15 0.91 -43.66 13.64
C VAL A 15 0.73 -42.35 12.88
N LEU A 16 1.32 -42.24 11.68
CA LEU A 16 1.16 -41.09 10.79
C LEU A 16 -0.32 -40.85 10.42
N SER A 17 -1.07 -41.93 10.17
CA SER A 17 -2.49 -41.87 9.87
C SER A 17 -3.31 -41.39 11.08
N ALA A 18 -2.99 -41.89 12.28
CA ALA A 18 -3.65 -41.48 13.51
C ALA A 18 -3.43 -39.99 13.80
N ILE A 19 -2.17 -39.52 13.79
CA ILE A 19 -1.86 -38.11 14.05
C ILE A 19 -2.48 -37.21 12.98
N ALA A 20 -2.42 -37.58 11.69
CA ALA A 20 -3.02 -36.78 10.63
C ALA A 20 -4.54 -36.71 10.74
N SER A 21 -5.20 -37.78 11.20
CA SER A 21 -6.64 -37.79 11.48
C SER A 21 -6.99 -36.83 12.62
N ASP A 22 -6.27 -36.90 13.74
CA ASP A 22 -6.48 -36.01 14.88
C ASP A 22 -6.23 -34.54 14.52
N LEU A 23 -5.18 -34.27 13.75
CA LEU A 23 -4.86 -32.94 13.25
C LEU A 23 -5.95 -32.41 12.31
N ARG A 24 -6.42 -33.22 11.35
CA ARG A 24 -7.49 -32.79 10.43
C ARG A 24 -8.79 -32.50 11.19
N ARG A 25 -9.13 -33.34 12.16
CA ARG A 25 -10.35 -33.19 12.98
C ARG A 25 -10.39 -31.87 13.73
N LYS A 26 -9.26 -31.43 14.30
CA LYS A 26 -9.19 -30.19 15.10
C LYS A 26 -8.80 -28.94 14.29
N TYR A 27 -7.90 -29.08 13.32
CA TYR A 27 -7.22 -27.95 12.66
C TYR A 27 -7.52 -27.81 11.17
N GLY A 28 -8.18 -28.76 10.51
CA GLY A 28 -8.37 -28.79 9.05
C GLY A 28 -9.13 -27.60 8.46
N GLU A 29 -9.96 -26.91 9.26
CA GLU A 29 -10.62 -25.67 8.82
C GLU A 29 -9.62 -24.53 8.60
N LYS A 30 -8.57 -24.43 9.42
CA LYS A 30 -7.63 -23.31 9.44
C LYS A 30 -6.28 -23.65 8.80
N TYR A 31 -5.88 -24.92 8.82
CA TYR A 31 -4.58 -25.39 8.38
C TYR A 31 -4.68 -26.50 7.33
N ARG A 32 -3.70 -26.56 6.44
CA ARG A 32 -3.52 -27.69 5.51
C ARG A 32 -2.61 -28.73 6.17
N ILE A 33 -3.06 -29.97 6.26
CA ILE A 33 -2.28 -31.06 6.86
C ILE A 33 -1.50 -31.79 5.77
N VAL A 34 -0.18 -31.68 5.80
CA VAL A 34 0.75 -32.38 4.90
C VAL A 34 1.39 -33.54 5.68
N ARG A 35 1.61 -34.67 5.00
CA ARG A 35 2.16 -35.89 5.58
C ARG A 35 3.44 -36.26 4.86
N ALA A 36 4.39 -36.80 5.58
CA ALA A 36 5.60 -37.42 5.02
C ALA A 36 5.93 -38.69 5.81
N GLU A 37 6.44 -39.70 5.12
CA GLU A 37 6.71 -41.04 5.66
C GLU A 37 8.21 -41.23 6.00
N SER A 38 9.03 -40.20 5.82
CA SER A 38 10.46 -40.21 6.14
C SER A 38 10.97 -38.77 6.32
N GLY A 39 12.14 -38.62 6.96
CA GLY A 39 12.78 -37.31 7.08
C GLY A 39 13.19 -36.72 5.73
N GLU A 40 13.61 -37.55 4.77
CA GLU A 40 13.98 -37.12 3.41
C GLU A 40 12.77 -36.56 2.66
N THR A 41 11.67 -37.32 2.58
CA THR A 41 10.44 -36.86 1.91
C THR A 41 9.83 -35.64 2.60
N ALA A 42 9.97 -35.53 3.92
CA ALA A 42 9.54 -34.36 4.66
C ALA A 42 10.36 -33.13 4.30
N PHE A 43 11.68 -33.26 4.17
CA PHE A 43 12.54 -32.14 3.81
C PHE A 43 12.34 -31.69 2.36
N GLU A 44 12.15 -32.63 1.42
CA GLU A 44 11.74 -32.32 0.04
C GLU A 44 10.44 -31.53 0.02
N ALA A 45 9.44 -31.92 0.82
CA ALA A 45 8.19 -31.19 0.94
C ALA A 45 8.41 -29.78 1.53
N VAL A 46 9.32 -29.62 2.50
CA VAL A 46 9.69 -28.30 3.05
C VAL A 46 10.25 -27.39 1.95
N GLU A 47 11.15 -27.90 1.10
CA GLU A 47 11.71 -27.12 -0.01
C GLU A 47 10.66 -26.76 -1.05
N GLU A 48 9.79 -27.70 -1.42
CA GLU A 48 8.71 -27.47 -2.38
C GLU A 48 7.71 -26.42 -1.87
N ILE A 49 7.32 -26.49 -0.59
CA ILE A 49 6.45 -25.51 0.06
C ILE A 49 7.08 -24.12 0.00
N LYS A 50 8.39 -24.01 0.24
CA LYS A 50 9.11 -22.74 0.16
C LYS A 50 9.10 -22.16 -1.25
N GLN A 51 9.33 -22.99 -2.26
CA GLN A 51 9.31 -22.57 -3.67
C GLN A 51 7.93 -22.07 -4.11
N ARG A 52 6.86 -22.64 -3.55
CA ARG A 52 5.47 -22.20 -3.81
C ARG A 52 5.07 -20.94 -3.05
N GLY A 53 5.94 -20.37 -2.22
CA GLY A 53 5.63 -19.21 -1.40
C GLY A 53 4.61 -19.49 -0.28
N GLU A 54 4.40 -20.78 0.05
CA GLU A 54 3.52 -21.19 1.12
C GLU A 54 4.24 -21.18 2.47
N VAL A 55 3.49 -21.27 3.57
CA VAL A 55 4.03 -21.13 4.93
C VAL A 55 3.74 -22.37 5.78
N ILE A 56 4.72 -22.77 6.58
CA ILE A 56 4.57 -23.84 7.58
C ILE A 56 4.39 -23.19 8.95
N ALA A 57 3.29 -23.53 9.62
CA ALA A 57 3.00 -23.09 10.98
C ALA A 57 3.67 -23.99 12.02
N LEU A 58 3.61 -25.31 11.80
CA LEU A 58 4.09 -26.31 12.75
C LEU A 58 4.64 -27.55 11.99
N ILE A 59 5.75 -28.08 12.47
CA ILE A 59 6.30 -29.38 12.05
C ILE A 59 6.27 -30.32 13.25
N LEU A 60 5.60 -31.46 13.08
CA LEU A 60 5.52 -32.56 14.03
C LEU A 60 6.29 -33.74 13.43
N SER A 61 7.36 -34.18 14.08
CA SER A 61 8.20 -35.26 13.57
C SER A 61 8.43 -36.33 14.61
N ASP A 62 8.37 -37.60 14.22
CA ASP A 62 8.92 -38.68 15.03
C ASP A 62 10.44 -38.53 15.20
N GLN A 63 10.95 -38.96 16.36
CA GLN A 63 12.38 -38.91 16.64
C GLN A 63 13.19 -39.96 15.87
N ARG A 64 12.70 -41.20 15.78
CA ARG A 64 13.44 -42.38 15.34
C ARG A 64 12.92 -42.87 13.99
N MET A 65 13.28 -42.14 12.95
CA MET A 65 13.01 -42.55 11.57
C MET A 65 14.30 -43.12 10.92
N PRO A 66 14.19 -44.12 10.03
CA PRO A 66 15.31 -44.57 9.20
C PRO A 66 15.87 -43.45 8.34
N GLY A 67 17.20 -43.41 8.16
CA GLY A 67 17.86 -42.34 7.40
C GLY A 67 17.95 -41.07 8.22
N MET A 68 17.22 -40.03 7.81
CA MET A 68 17.15 -38.75 8.50
C MET A 68 16.20 -38.81 9.72
N GLY A 69 16.77 -38.73 10.92
CA GLY A 69 16.00 -38.65 12.17
C GLY A 69 15.27 -37.31 12.35
N GLY A 70 14.24 -37.27 13.19
CA GLY A 70 13.39 -36.08 13.33
C GLY A 70 14.12 -34.83 13.84
N LEU A 71 15.13 -34.98 14.69
CA LEU A 71 15.94 -33.84 15.14
C LEU A 71 16.71 -33.20 13.98
N GLU A 72 17.31 -34.01 13.10
CA GLU A 72 18.04 -33.53 11.94
C GLU A 72 17.09 -32.84 10.95
N LEU A 73 15.92 -33.41 10.71
CA LEU A 73 14.87 -32.80 9.89
C LEU A 73 14.47 -31.42 10.43
N LEU A 74 14.20 -31.31 11.73
CA LEU A 74 13.73 -30.05 12.34
C LEU A 74 14.82 -28.98 12.31
N GLU A 75 16.09 -29.35 12.45
CA GLU A 75 17.23 -28.44 12.29
C GLU A 75 17.37 -27.93 10.86
N LYS A 76 17.29 -28.83 9.87
CA LYS A 76 17.31 -28.46 8.44
C LYS A 76 16.10 -27.58 8.10
N ALA A 77 14.90 -27.96 8.52
CA ALA A 77 13.68 -27.21 8.24
C ALA A 77 13.69 -25.81 8.86
N LYS A 78 14.33 -25.62 10.02
CA LYS A 78 14.51 -24.30 10.67
C LYS A 78 15.32 -23.33 9.81
N SER A 79 16.28 -23.81 9.02
CA SER A 79 17.04 -22.97 8.09
C SER A 79 16.14 -22.39 6.97
N VAL A 80 15.06 -23.09 6.62
CA VAL A 80 14.12 -22.72 5.55
C VAL A 80 12.92 -21.93 6.11
N PHE A 81 12.35 -22.40 7.22
CA PHE A 81 11.23 -21.81 7.94
C PHE A 81 11.59 -21.56 9.41
N PRO A 82 12.34 -20.47 9.72
CA PRO A 82 12.78 -20.19 11.09
C PRO A 82 11.61 -19.92 12.03
N ALA A 83 10.52 -19.34 11.51
CA ALA A 83 9.32 -19.01 12.28
C ALA A 83 8.41 -20.22 12.55
N ALA A 84 8.51 -21.32 11.80
CA ALA A 84 7.67 -22.50 12.03
C ALA A 84 7.97 -23.09 13.41
N ARG A 85 6.92 -23.49 14.12
CA ARG A 85 7.05 -24.21 15.39
C ARG A 85 7.47 -25.65 15.12
N ARG A 86 8.21 -26.22 16.05
CA ARG A 86 8.81 -27.55 15.91
C ARG A 86 8.50 -28.37 17.15
N ALA A 87 7.81 -29.48 16.96
CA ALA A 87 7.49 -30.42 18.02
C ALA A 87 7.93 -31.84 17.63
N LEU A 88 8.53 -32.55 18.58
CA LEU A 88 9.02 -33.92 18.39
C LEU A 88 8.04 -34.92 19.01
N LEU A 89 7.67 -35.98 18.30
CA LEU A 89 6.93 -37.13 18.82
C LEU A 89 7.95 -38.20 19.26
N THR A 90 7.83 -38.71 20.49
CA THR A 90 8.75 -39.73 21.00
C THR A 90 8.07 -40.77 21.88
N ALA A 91 8.61 -41.99 21.90
CA ALA A 91 8.10 -43.11 22.70
C ALA A 91 8.87 -43.33 24.02
N TYR A 92 9.95 -42.58 24.29
CA TYR A 92 10.81 -42.78 25.47
C TYR A 92 10.65 -41.66 26.50
N ALA A 93 10.54 -42.06 27.78
CA ALA A 93 10.50 -41.17 28.95
C ALA A 93 11.85 -41.03 29.67
N ASP A 94 12.98 -41.43 29.07
CA ASP A 94 14.25 -41.55 29.80
C ASP A 94 15.31 -40.46 29.51
N THR A 95 15.53 -39.68 30.58
CA THR A 95 16.71 -38.95 31.11
C THR A 95 17.65 -38.10 30.23
N GLU A 96 17.88 -36.88 30.74
CA GLU A 96 18.92 -35.84 30.51
C GLU A 96 19.67 -35.69 29.16
N ALA A 97 20.10 -36.77 28.51
CA ALA A 97 20.80 -36.74 27.24
C ALA A 97 19.90 -36.25 26.08
N ALA A 98 18.62 -36.66 26.09
CA ALA A 98 17.62 -36.13 25.17
C ALA A 98 17.37 -34.63 25.44
N ILE A 99 17.25 -34.22 26.71
CA ILE A 99 17.04 -32.81 27.12
C ILE A 99 18.19 -31.91 26.65
N ARG A 100 19.44 -32.38 26.73
CA ARG A 100 20.61 -31.64 26.23
C ARG A 100 20.63 -31.50 24.71
N ALA A 101 20.28 -32.55 23.96
CA ALA A 101 20.17 -32.49 22.50
C ALA A 101 19.00 -31.61 22.02
N ILE A 102 17.89 -31.61 22.76
CA ILE A 102 16.68 -30.78 22.52
C ILE A 102 17.00 -29.29 22.65
N ASN A 103 17.81 -28.89 23.64
CA ASN A 103 18.25 -27.50 23.80
C ASN A 103 19.19 -27.04 22.67
N THR A 104 20.00 -27.93 22.10
CA THR A 104 20.87 -27.62 20.95
C THR A 104 20.05 -27.42 19.67
N ALA A 105 19.01 -28.22 19.44
CA ALA A 105 18.12 -28.11 18.27
C ALA A 105 17.11 -26.94 18.36
N ARG A 106 16.93 -26.32 19.54
CA ARG A 106 15.85 -25.34 19.83
C ARG A 106 14.47 -25.84 19.39
N LEU A 107 14.11 -27.04 19.86
CA LEU A 107 12.73 -27.50 19.73
C LEU A 107 11.81 -26.61 20.57
N ASP A 108 10.60 -26.37 20.06
CA ASP A 108 9.60 -25.61 20.79
C ASP A 108 8.88 -26.52 21.82
N TYR A 109 8.70 -27.82 21.53
CA TYR A 109 8.11 -28.79 22.46
C TYR A 109 8.44 -30.27 22.11
N TYR A 110 8.18 -31.20 23.03
CA TYR A 110 8.17 -32.65 22.75
C TYR A 110 6.90 -33.33 23.31
N LEU A 111 6.37 -34.30 22.57
CA LEU A 111 5.11 -34.99 22.84
C LEU A 111 5.37 -36.50 22.97
N LEU A 112 4.73 -37.13 23.96
CA LEU A 112 4.88 -38.57 24.22
C LEU A 112 3.81 -39.39 23.51
N LYS A 113 4.24 -40.48 22.85
CA LYS A 113 3.36 -41.52 22.31
C LYS A 113 3.02 -42.55 23.41
N PRO A 114 1.76 -43.01 23.54
CA PRO A 114 0.57 -42.58 22.81
C PRO A 114 -0.07 -41.32 23.43
N TRP A 115 -0.65 -40.46 22.57
CA TRP A 115 -1.30 -39.20 22.96
C TRP A 115 -2.82 -39.32 23.16
N ASP A 116 -3.37 -40.54 23.23
CA ASP A 116 -4.78 -40.75 23.52
C ASP A 116 -5.08 -40.50 25.02
N PRO A 117 -6.15 -39.75 25.37
CA PRO A 117 -7.02 -38.97 24.47
C PRO A 117 -6.35 -37.67 23.97
N PRO A 118 -6.46 -37.35 22.66
CA PRO A 118 -5.78 -36.19 22.06
C PRO A 118 -6.22 -34.85 22.65
N GLU A 119 -7.44 -34.77 23.20
CA GLU A 119 -7.98 -33.58 23.85
C GLU A 119 -7.19 -33.18 25.10
N GLN A 120 -6.47 -34.12 25.72
CA GLN A 120 -5.70 -33.87 26.94
C GLN A 120 -4.20 -33.76 26.66
N LYS A 121 -3.67 -34.57 25.75
CA LYS A 121 -2.22 -34.72 25.57
C LYS A 121 -1.68 -34.06 24.30
N LEU A 122 -2.50 -33.90 23.25
CA LEU A 122 -2.07 -33.38 21.96
C LEU A 122 -2.53 -31.94 21.74
N TYR A 123 -3.85 -31.72 21.72
CA TYR A 123 -4.42 -30.42 21.32
C TYR A 123 -3.99 -29.25 22.20
N PRO A 124 -3.91 -29.35 23.54
CA PRO A 124 -3.50 -28.20 24.35
C PRO A 124 -2.10 -27.68 23.98
N VAL A 125 -1.16 -28.60 23.74
CA VAL A 125 0.22 -28.28 23.34
C VAL A 125 0.26 -27.65 21.95
N LEU A 126 -0.46 -28.25 20.99
CA LEU A 126 -0.48 -27.72 19.63
C LEU A 126 -1.20 -26.37 19.54
N ASP A 127 -2.25 -26.17 20.32
CA ASP A 127 -2.97 -24.90 20.42
C ASP A 127 -2.03 -23.80 20.91
N GLU A 128 -1.23 -24.05 21.96
CA GLU A 128 -0.22 -23.11 22.45
C GLU A 128 0.82 -22.77 21.38
N LEU A 129 1.44 -23.78 20.77
CA LEU A 129 2.44 -23.57 19.71
C LEU A 129 1.87 -22.78 18.53
N LEU A 130 0.66 -23.11 18.08
CA LEU A 130 0.03 -22.44 16.96
C LEU A 130 -0.39 -21.00 17.30
N GLU A 131 -0.83 -20.72 18.52
CA GLU A 131 -1.08 -19.34 18.96
C GLU A 131 0.21 -18.53 19.03
N GLU A 132 1.30 -19.09 19.58
CA GLU A 132 2.58 -18.40 19.58
C GLU A 132 3.14 -18.18 18.16
N TRP A 133 2.88 -19.10 17.23
CA TRP A 133 3.20 -18.90 15.82
C TRP A 133 2.41 -17.72 15.24
N LYS A 134 1.10 -17.66 15.48
CA LYS A 134 0.24 -16.57 14.98
C LYS A 134 0.68 -15.20 15.49
N VAL A 135 1.10 -15.10 16.74
CA VAL A 135 1.58 -13.83 17.32
C VAL A 135 2.80 -13.29 16.56
N GLY A 136 3.69 -14.18 16.12
CA GLY A 136 4.88 -13.81 15.33
C GLY A 136 4.63 -13.76 13.81
N TYR A 137 3.58 -14.42 13.31
CA TYR A 137 3.32 -14.53 11.89
C TYR A 137 2.67 -13.26 11.33
N ARG A 138 3.41 -12.59 10.44
CA ARG A 138 2.86 -11.57 9.57
C ARG A 138 2.70 -12.17 8.17
N PRO A 139 1.47 -12.34 7.65
CA PRO A 139 1.30 -12.79 6.29
C PRO A 139 2.00 -11.81 5.34
N PRO A 140 2.67 -12.31 4.28
CA PRO A 140 3.26 -11.43 3.28
C PRO A 140 2.16 -10.55 2.70
N PHE A 141 2.39 -9.23 2.70
CA PHE A 141 1.46 -8.28 2.09
C PHE A 141 1.27 -8.63 0.60
N GLU A 142 0.04 -8.86 0.18
CA GLU A 142 -0.33 -9.00 -1.23
C GLU A 142 -0.75 -7.62 -1.72
N GLY A 143 0.10 -6.96 -2.51
CA GLY A 143 -0.16 -5.61 -3.02
C GLY A 143 1.10 -4.84 -3.41
N VAL A 144 0.91 -3.61 -3.87
CA VAL A 144 2.00 -2.71 -4.27
C VAL A 144 2.79 -2.26 -3.04
N ARG A 145 4.10 -2.46 -3.02
CA ARG A 145 5.00 -1.89 -2.01
C ARG A 145 5.82 -0.77 -2.62
N VAL A 146 5.94 0.35 -1.92
CA VAL A 146 6.80 1.47 -2.30
C VAL A 146 7.91 1.56 -1.27
N ILE A 147 9.15 1.36 -1.73
CA ILE A 147 10.35 1.34 -0.91
C ILE A 147 11.17 2.58 -1.25
N GLY A 148 11.51 3.38 -0.26
CA GLY A 148 12.29 4.59 -0.48
C GLY A 148 12.68 5.29 0.81
N HIS A 149 13.13 6.55 0.68
CA HIS A 149 13.39 7.40 1.84
C HIS A 149 12.21 8.34 2.07
N ARG A 150 11.86 8.55 3.34
CA ARG A 150 10.77 9.45 3.74
C ARG A 150 10.89 10.85 3.14
N TRP A 151 12.12 11.39 3.12
CA TRP A 151 12.43 12.72 2.62
C TRP A 151 12.93 12.68 1.17
N SER A 152 12.27 11.89 0.31
CA SER A 152 12.57 11.83 -1.11
C SER A 152 11.41 12.41 -1.93
N PRO A 153 11.64 13.39 -2.82
CA PRO A 153 10.62 13.97 -3.68
C PRO A 153 10.02 12.91 -4.60
N ASP A 154 10.85 12.01 -5.14
CA ASP A 154 10.40 10.94 -6.03
C ASP A 154 9.53 9.92 -5.26
N SER A 155 9.90 9.59 -4.02
CA SER A 155 9.06 8.73 -3.17
C SER A 155 7.73 9.40 -2.84
N HIS A 156 7.71 10.71 -2.58
CA HIS A 156 6.48 11.46 -2.39
C HIS A 156 5.61 11.45 -3.66
N ALA A 157 6.19 11.72 -4.84
CA ALA A 157 5.47 11.73 -6.11
C ALA A 157 4.80 10.38 -6.43
N ILE A 158 5.50 9.27 -6.20
CA ILE A 158 4.95 7.92 -6.42
C ILE A 158 3.80 7.62 -5.45
N LYS A 159 3.99 7.94 -4.15
CA LYS A 159 2.94 7.76 -3.14
C LYS A 159 1.70 8.60 -3.45
N ASP A 160 1.89 9.86 -3.82
CA ASP A 160 0.80 10.77 -4.21
C ASP A 160 0.06 10.23 -5.44
N PHE A 161 0.79 9.77 -6.46
CA PHE A 161 0.19 9.19 -7.66
C PHE A 161 -0.67 7.97 -7.34
N LEU A 162 -0.13 6.99 -6.60
CA LEU A 162 -0.87 5.77 -6.23
C LEU A 162 -2.07 6.09 -5.36
N GLY A 163 -1.87 6.95 -4.36
CA GLY A 163 -2.89 7.35 -3.42
C GLY A 163 -4.05 8.09 -4.07
N ARG A 164 -3.78 9.00 -5.03
CA ARG A 164 -4.85 9.72 -5.74
C ARG A 164 -5.56 8.89 -6.80
N ASN A 165 -4.90 7.87 -7.37
CA ASN A 165 -5.53 6.89 -8.25
C ASN A 165 -6.17 5.72 -7.49
N GLN A 166 -6.23 5.81 -6.16
CA GLN A 166 -6.86 4.80 -5.29
C GLN A 166 -6.27 3.40 -5.44
N VAL A 167 -4.97 3.33 -5.76
CA VAL A 167 -4.21 2.09 -5.81
C VAL A 167 -3.67 1.83 -4.40
N PRO A 168 -4.14 0.78 -3.70
CA PRO A 168 -3.66 0.47 -2.36
C PRO A 168 -2.17 0.09 -2.39
N PHE A 169 -1.38 0.69 -1.50
CA PHE A 169 0.04 0.38 -1.39
C PHE A 169 0.52 0.40 0.06
N GLN A 170 1.62 -0.32 0.31
CA GLN A 170 2.37 -0.29 1.55
C GLN A 170 3.63 0.57 1.37
N TRP A 171 3.81 1.57 2.22
CA TRP A 171 5.05 2.34 2.30
C TRP A 171 6.04 1.64 3.22
N LEU A 172 7.29 1.49 2.76
CA LEU A 172 8.41 0.93 3.51
C LEU A 172 9.59 1.94 3.47
N ASP A 173 9.93 2.51 4.62
CA ASP A 173 11.04 3.46 4.75
C ASP A 173 12.35 2.70 4.92
N LEU A 174 13.28 2.88 3.99
CA LEU A 174 14.60 2.24 4.03
C LEU A 174 15.39 2.53 5.30
N SER A 175 15.13 3.66 5.96
CA SER A 175 15.83 4.05 7.20
C SER A 175 15.25 3.43 8.46
N ALA A 176 14.00 2.95 8.42
CA ALA A 176 13.27 2.51 9.61
C ALA A 176 12.81 1.04 9.53
N ASP A 177 12.60 0.50 8.34
CA ASP A 177 11.98 -0.80 8.13
C ASP A 177 13.01 -1.87 7.71
N PRO A 178 13.24 -2.92 8.52
CA PRO A 178 14.15 -4.02 8.16
C PRO A 178 13.75 -4.76 6.86
N GLU A 179 12.44 -4.86 6.59
CA GLU A 179 11.91 -5.45 5.35
C GLU A 179 12.31 -4.62 4.12
N ALA A 180 12.32 -3.29 4.23
CA ALA A 180 12.75 -2.39 3.16
C ALA A 180 14.20 -2.68 2.76
N SER A 181 15.07 -2.86 3.76
CA SER A 181 16.48 -3.18 3.55
C SER A 181 16.65 -4.51 2.81
N GLN A 182 15.98 -5.58 3.26
CA GLN A 182 16.05 -6.89 2.60
C GLN A 182 15.59 -6.83 1.14
N LEU A 183 14.49 -6.13 0.87
CA LEU A 183 13.97 -5.96 -0.48
C LEU A 183 14.91 -5.12 -1.36
N ALA A 184 15.64 -4.16 -0.79
CA ALA A 184 16.61 -3.33 -1.51
C ALA A 184 17.97 -4.02 -1.74
N THR A 185 18.44 -4.89 -0.83
CA THR A 185 19.76 -5.56 -0.94
C THR A 185 19.89 -6.42 -2.20
N SER A 186 18.76 -6.90 -2.75
CA SER A 186 18.75 -7.62 -4.04
C SER A 186 19.25 -6.77 -5.23
N SER A 187 19.39 -5.45 -5.08
CA SER A 187 19.89 -4.54 -6.12
C SER A 187 20.61 -3.34 -5.47
N PRO A 188 21.90 -3.47 -5.10
CA PRO A 188 22.64 -2.46 -4.34
C PRO A 188 22.74 -1.08 -5.02
N ASN A 189 22.56 -1.03 -6.34
CA ASN A 189 22.62 0.19 -7.16
C ASN A 189 21.23 0.63 -7.68
N ALA A 190 20.15 0.13 -7.10
CA ALA A 190 18.80 0.42 -7.57
C ALA A 190 18.46 1.91 -7.45
N ARG A 191 17.76 2.44 -8.45
CA ARG A 191 17.24 3.82 -8.39
C ARG A 191 16.00 3.86 -7.52
N LEU A 192 16.04 4.66 -6.46
CA LEU A 192 14.91 4.85 -5.54
C LEU A 192 13.91 5.88 -6.09
N PRO A 193 12.60 5.73 -5.77
CA PRO A 193 12.00 4.62 -5.03
C PRO A 193 11.90 3.32 -5.85
N ILE A 194 11.90 2.18 -5.17
CA ILE A 194 11.62 0.87 -5.76
C ILE A 194 10.15 0.53 -5.52
N ILE A 195 9.44 0.11 -6.56
CA ILE A 195 8.07 -0.34 -6.48
C ILE A 195 8.07 -1.84 -6.71
N VAL A 196 7.57 -2.61 -5.73
CA VAL A 196 7.34 -4.05 -5.87
C VAL A 196 5.85 -4.27 -6.09
N LEU A 197 5.48 -4.81 -7.24
CA LEU A 197 4.10 -5.00 -7.65
C LEU A 197 3.56 -6.34 -7.11
N SER A 198 2.23 -6.51 -7.18
CA SER A 198 1.56 -7.72 -6.70
C SER A 198 1.96 -8.99 -7.46
N ASP A 199 2.39 -8.85 -8.71
CA ASP A 199 2.93 -9.94 -9.55
C ASP A 199 4.41 -10.27 -9.26
N GLY A 200 5.02 -9.59 -8.29
CA GLY A 200 6.43 -9.72 -7.92
C GLY A 200 7.40 -8.95 -8.81
N SER A 201 6.92 -8.32 -9.90
CA SER A 201 7.75 -7.48 -10.74
C SER A 201 8.16 -6.18 -10.02
N ARG A 202 9.27 -5.60 -10.48
CA ARG A 202 9.93 -4.48 -9.80
C ARG A 202 10.16 -3.32 -10.76
N LEU A 203 9.90 -2.11 -10.30
CA LEU A 203 10.21 -0.87 -11.01
C LEU A 203 11.15 -0.01 -10.17
N GLU A 204 12.13 0.62 -10.82
CA GLU A 204 13.11 1.50 -10.17
C GLU A 204 12.95 2.93 -10.67
N ASN A 205 12.52 3.82 -9.78
CA ASN A 205 12.14 5.20 -10.04
C ASN A 205 11.34 5.35 -11.35
N PRO A 206 10.17 4.68 -11.48
CA PRO A 206 9.38 4.69 -12.70
C PRO A 206 8.76 6.07 -12.95
N THR A 207 8.54 6.36 -14.22
CA THR A 207 7.67 7.45 -14.64
C THR A 207 6.21 7.16 -14.25
N SER A 208 5.38 8.20 -14.18
CA SER A 208 3.94 8.03 -13.91
C SER A 208 3.25 7.14 -14.93
N LEU A 209 3.70 7.15 -16.20
CA LEU A 209 3.16 6.31 -17.27
C LEU A 209 3.51 4.83 -17.04
N GLU A 210 4.79 4.51 -16.82
CA GLU A 210 5.22 3.14 -16.52
C GLU A 210 4.52 2.58 -15.29
N LEU A 211 4.32 3.41 -14.27
CA LEU A 211 3.58 3.02 -13.08
C LEU A 211 2.10 2.79 -13.39
N ALA A 212 1.45 3.69 -14.13
CA ALA A 212 0.04 3.58 -14.53
C ALA A 212 -0.24 2.27 -15.26
N GLU A 213 0.58 1.91 -16.24
CA GLU A 213 0.47 0.64 -16.99
C GLU A 213 0.54 -0.56 -16.05
N LYS A 214 1.51 -0.55 -15.13
CA LYS A 214 1.78 -1.66 -14.23
C LYS A 214 0.76 -1.83 -13.11
N VAL A 215 0.07 -0.76 -12.72
CA VAL A 215 -1.03 -0.82 -11.76
C VAL A 215 -2.39 -1.03 -12.41
N GLY A 216 -2.44 -1.21 -13.74
CA GLY A 216 -3.66 -1.53 -14.48
C GLY A 216 -4.54 -0.32 -14.80
N LEU A 217 -3.99 0.90 -14.78
CA LEU A 217 -4.69 2.06 -15.32
C LEU A 217 -4.64 2.03 -16.84
N GLN A 218 -5.71 2.53 -17.47
CA GLN A 218 -5.78 2.61 -18.94
C GLN A 218 -4.88 3.75 -19.44
N THR A 219 -3.91 3.42 -20.29
CA THR A 219 -2.91 4.37 -20.80
C THR A 219 -2.95 4.54 -22.32
N HIS A 220 -3.63 3.62 -23.00
CA HIS A 220 -3.80 3.62 -24.46
C HIS A 220 -5.27 3.80 -24.83
N ALA A 221 -5.46 4.57 -25.90
CA ALA A 221 -6.75 4.79 -26.51
C ALA A 221 -7.29 3.50 -27.16
N GLU A 222 -8.54 3.15 -26.90
CA GLU A 222 -9.25 2.04 -27.58
C GLU A 222 -9.56 2.37 -29.04
N ALA A 223 -9.59 3.65 -29.40
CA ALA A 223 -9.89 4.10 -30.74
C ALA A 223 -9.01 5.27 -31.18
N PRO A 224 -8.76 5.40 -32.50
CA PRO A 224 -8.03 6.54 -33.04
C PRO A 224 -8.91 7.80 -33.15
N PHE A 225 -10.24 7.67 -32.97
CA PHE A 225 -11.20 8.76 -33.19
C PHE A 225 -12.32 8.81 -32.14
N TYR A 226 -12.64 10.01 -31.68
CA TYR A 226 -13.66 10.33 -30.67
C TYR A 226 -14.55 11.51 -31.08
N ASP A 227 -15.77 11.57 -30.56
CA ASP A 227 -16.63 12.74 -30.74
C ASP A 227 -16.16 13.90 -29.85
N LEU A 228 -15.74 13.57 -28.61
CA LEU A 228 -15.27 14.52 -27.62
C LEU A 228 -13.98 14.04 -26.96
N ILE A 229 -12.91 14.83 -27.12
CA ILE A 229 -11.64 14.66 -26.39
C ILE A 229 -11.58 15.72 -25.28
N ILE A 230 -11.30 15.29 -24.07
CA ILE A 230 -11.17 16.16 -22.88
C ILE A 230 -9.74 16.07 -22.37
N ILE A 231 -9.05 17.20 -22.24
CA ILE A 231 -7.71 17.27 -21.65
C ILE A 231 -7.80 17.83 -20.24
N GLY A 232 -7.55 16.98 -19.25
CA GLY A 232 -7.53 17.31 -17.82
C GLY A 232 -8.78 16.80 -17.10
N GLY A 233 -8.57 15.91 -16.13
CA GLY A 233 -9.59 15.24 -15.33
C GLY A 233 -9.98 15.96 -14.04
N GLY A 234 -9.89 17.29 -14.00
CA GLY A 234 -10.45 18.08 -12.90
C GLY A 234 -11.98 18.10 -12.89
N PRO A 235 -12.63 18.83 -11.96
CA PRO A 235 -14.10 18.90 -11.89
C PRO A 235 -14.78 19.29 -13.22
N ALA A 236 -14.18 20.22 -13.97
CA ALA A 236 -14.68 20.62 -15.28
C ALA A 236 -14.62 19.48 -16.32
N GLY A 237 -13.49 18.77 -16.39
CA GLY A 237 -13.31 17.65 -17.32
C GLY A 237 -14.19 16.46 -16.96
N LEU A 238 -14.27 16.13 -15.66
CA LEU A 238 -15.16 15.06 -15.16
C LEU A 238 -16.63 15.37 -15.44
N ALA A 239 -17.08 16.61 -15.21
CA ALA A 239 -18.44 17.01 -15.56
C ALA A 239 -18.69 16.89 -17.06
N ALA A 240 -17.79 17.43 -17.90
CA ALA A 240 -17.91 17.33 -19.35
C ALA A 240 -17.91 15.87 -19.84
N ALA A 241 -17.13 14.99 -19.21
CA ALA A 241 -17.08 13.58 -19.54
C ALA A 241 -18.42 12.89 -19.26
N VAL A 242 -18.99 13.11 -18.07
CA VAL A 242 -20.29 12.58 -17.68
C VAL A 242 -21.38 13.06 -18.64
N TYR A 243 -21.48 14.37 -18.87
CA TYR A 243 -22.54 14.95 -19.71
C TYR A 243 -22.37 14.62 -21.20
N GLY A 244 -21.13 14.59 -21.71
CA GLY A 244 -20.87 14.22 -23.10
C GLY A 244 -21.28 12.78 -23.38
N SER A 245 -20.81 11.85 -22.55
CA SER A 245 -21.09 10.43 -22.73
C SER A 245 -22.54 10.05 -22.44
N SER A 246 -23.22 10.76 -21.52
CA SER A 246 -24.65 10.53 -21.27
C SER A 246 -25.55 10.88 -22.46
N GLU A 247 -25.10 11.79 -23.33
CA GLU A 247 -25.78 12.16 -24.58
C GLU A 247 -25.32 11.31 -25.78
N GLY A 248 -24.54 10.25 -25.54
CA GLY A 248 -24.12 9.28 -26.56
C GLY A 248 -22.86 9.65 -27.33
N LEU A 249 -22.11 10.69 -26.92
CA LEU A 249 -20.83 11.01 -27.52
C LEU A 249 -19.77 9.98 -27.14
N LYS A 250 -19.03 9.46 -28.13
CA LYS A 250 -17.82 8.67 -27.86
C LYS A 250 -16.75 9.59 -27.25
N THR A 251 -16.53 9.45 -25.95
CA THR A 251 -15.78 10.42 -25.15
C THR A 251 -14.53 9.82 -24.54
N VAL A 252 -13.41 10.52 -24.67
CA VAL A 252 -12.15 10.21 -23.98
C VAL A 252 -11.70 11.38 -23.12
N MET A 253 -11.29 11.09 -21.89
CA MET A 253 -10.71 12.05 -20.96
C MET A 253 -9.26 11.66 -20.66
N ILE A 254 -8.33 12.57 -20.93
CA ILE A 254 -6.90 12.34 -20.74
C ILE A 254 -6.45 13.13 -19.50
N GLU A 255 -5.91 12.43 -18.51
CA GLU A 255 -5.43 12.99 -17.26
C GLU A 255 -4.06 12.44 -16.91
N ARG A 256 -3.09 13.34 -16.72
CA ARG A 256 -1.68 12.99 -16.54
C ARG A 256 -1.29 12.58 -15.12
N HIS A 257 -2.12 12.82 -14.12
CA HIS A 257 -1.82 12.52 -12.72
C HIS A 257 -2.91 11.63 -12.13
N SER A 258 -4.09 12.21 -11.88
CA SER A 258 -5.23 11.51 -11.30
C SER A 258 -6.50 12.32 -11.52
N PRO A 259 -7.65 11.66 -11.77
CA PRO A 259 -8.93 12.34 -11.78
C PRO A 259 -9.22 13.08 -10.47
N GLY A 260 -9.88 14.23 -10.58
CA GLY A 260 -10.17 15.15 -9.49
C GLY A 260 -9.37 16.46 -9.54
N GLY A 261 -8.22 16.45 -10.23
CA GLY A 261 -7.36 17.62 -10.37
C GLY A 261 -7.03 18.26 -9.01
N GLN A 262 -7.12 19.59 -8.93
CA GLN A 262 -6.85 20.32 -7.68
C GLN A 262 -7.90 20.06 -6.59
N ALA A 263 -9.17 19.92 -6.98
CA ALA A 263 -10.24 19.67 -6.03
C ALA A 263 -10.04 18.34 -5.30
N GLY A 264 -9.49 17.33 -5.98
CA GLY A 264 -9.16 16.02 -5.42
C GLY A 264 -8.31 16.07 -4.14
N SER A 265 -7.44 17.07 -4.00
CA SER A 265 -6.60 17.25 -2.80
C SER A 265 -7.28 17.96 -1.62
N SER A 266 -8.52 18.42 -1.77
CA SER A 266 -9.21 19.16 -0.70
C SER A 266 -9.71 18.22 0.40
N SER A 267 -9.40 18.51 1.67
CA SER A 267 -9.85 17.71 2.82
C SER A 267 -11.35 17.68 2.98
N LEU A 268 -11.97 18.84 2.85
CA LEU A 268 -13.41 18.98 2.88
C LEU A 268 -13.82 20.17 2.00
N ILE A 269 -14.90 19.99 1.25
CA ILE A 269 -15.52 21.02 0.42
C ILE A 269 -16.96 21.18 0.93
N GLU A 270 -17.18 22.21 1.76
CA GLU A 270 -18.49 22.48 2.38
C GLU A 270 -19.38 23.36 1.51
N ASN A 271 -18.82 23.99 0.48
CA ASN A 271 -19.51 24.88 -0.45
C ASN A 271 -19.85 24.21 -1.80
N TYR A 272 -19.92 22.88 -1.85
CA TYR A 272 -20.37 22.16 -3.05
C TYR A 272 -21.87 21.87 -2.95
N LEU A 273 -22.65 22.44 -3.87
CA LEU A 273 -24.11 22.30 -3.89
C LEU A 273 -24.53 20.81 -3.90
N GLY A 274 -25.55 20.47 -3.12
CA GLY A 274 -26.06 19.10 -3.01
C GLY A 274 -25.37 18.24 -1.96
N PHE A 275 -24.34 18.74 -1.28
CA PHE A 275 -23.63 18.06 -0.19
C PHE A 275 -23.72 18.88 1.10
N PRO A 276 -24.85 18.82 1.84
CA PRO A 276 -25.07 19.67 3.01
C PRO A 276 -24.09 19.42 4.17
N GLY A 277 -23.51 18.21 4.25
CA GLY A 277 -22.43 17.89 5.21
C GLY A 277 -21.02 18.12 4.67
N GLY A 278 -20.90 18.73 3.49
CA GLY A 278 -19.68 18.77 2.70
C GLY A 278 -19.30 17.43 2.08
N VAL A 279 -18.27 17.46 1.23
CA VAL A 279 -17.70 16.28 0.57
C VAL A 279 -16.19 16.43 0.47
N SER A 280 -15.41 15.36 0.65
CA SER A 280 -13.98 15.44 0.38
C SER A 280 -13.71 15.55 -1.12
N GLY A 281 -12.58 16.15 -1.48
CA GLY A 281 -12.14 16.22 -2.86
C GLY A 281 -12.04 14.85 -3.52
N GLU A 282 -11.47 13.89 -2.79
CA GLU A 282 -11.32 12.51 -3.21
C GLU A 282 -12.69 11.85 -3.48
N GLU A 283 -13.63 11.97 -2.55
CA GLU A 283 -14.95 11.35 -2.69
C GLU A 283 -15.74 11.96 -3.85
N LEU A 284 -15.68 13.28 -4.01
CA LEU A 284 -16.29 13.98 -5.14
C LEU A 284 -15.74 13.45 -6.48
N SER A 285 -14.42 13.30 -6.56
CA SER A 285 -13.71 12.85 -7.77
C SER A 285 -14.02 11.39 -8.08
N ARG A 286 -13.96 10.51 -7.07
CA ARG A 286 -14.28 9.08 -7.17
C ARG A 286 -15.71 8.85 -7.66
N ARG A 287 -16.68 9.59 -7.11
CA ARG A 287 -18.09 9.51 -7.55
C ARG A 287 -18.23 9.91 -9.02
N ALA A 288 -17.57 11.00 -9.42
CA ALA A 288 -17.62 11.48 -10.79
C ALA A 288 -16.95 10.50 -11.77
N VAL A 289 -15.80 9.92 -11.42
CA VAL A 289 -15.14 8.85 -12.21
C VAL A 289 -16.06 7.65 -12.35
N THR A 290 -16.67 7.18 -11.25
CA THR A 290 -17.61 6.06 -11.28
C THR A 290 -18.78 6.33 -12.24
N GLN A 291 -19.30 7.56 -12.24
CA GLN A 291 -20.38 7.96 -13.14
C GLN A 291 -19.91 8.05 -14.60
N ALA A 292 -18.73 8.61 -14.86
CA ALA A 292 -18.15 8.70 -16.20
C ALA A 292 -17.94 7.29 -16.80
N LEU A 293 -17.31 6.38 -16.05
CA LEU A 293 -17.10 4.99 -16.47
C LEU A 293 -18.42 4.26 -16.73
N LYS A 294 -19.45 4.49 -15.91
CA LYS A 294 -20.79 3.93 -16.13
C LYS A 294 -21.38 4.32 -17.49
N PHE A 295 -21.08 5.52 -17.98
CA PHE A 295 -21.52 5.98 -19.31
C PHE A 295 -20.56 5.60 -20.45
N GLY A 296 -19.51 4.81 -20.18
CA GLY A 296 -18.55 4.38 -21.18
C GLY A 296 -17.51 5.44 -21.56
N VAL A 297 -17.26 6.43 -20.69
CA VAL A 297 -16.13 7.34 -20.87
C VAL A 297 -14.84 6.55 -20.75
N GLU A 298 -13.96 6.72 -21.73
CA GLU A 298 -12.60 6.24 -21.65
C GLU A 298 -11.74 7.23 -20.86
N ILE A 299 -11.00 6.77 -19.85
CA ILE A 299 -10.15 7.62 -19.01
C ILE A 299 -8.69 7.18 -19.16
N LEU A 300 -7.88 8.00 -19.82
CA LEU A 300 -6.47 7.73 -20.06
C LEU A 300 -5.58 8.39 -19.01
N ALA A 301 -4.80 7.59 -18.28
CA ALA A 301 -3.73 8.02 -17.41
C ALA A 301 -2.49 8.42 -18.24
N GLN A 302 -2.58 9.53 -18.97
CA GLN A 302 -1.57 9.94 -19.95
C GLN A 302 -1.40 11.46 -20.01
N GLU A 303 -0.24 11.92 -20.48
CA GLU A 303 0.04 13.34 -20.73
C GLU A 303 -0.14 13.72 -22.20
N VAL A 304 -0.74 14.89 -22.42
CA VAL A 304 -0.84 15.51 -23.74
C VAL A 304 0.34 16.46 -23.96
N CYS A 305 1.06 16.27 -25.07
CA CYS A 305 2.24 17.05 -25.44
C CYS A 305 2.03 17.96 -26.64
N GLY A 306 0.86 17.92 -27.27
CA GLY A 306 0.55 18.79 -28.39
C GLY A 306 -0.90 18.68 -28.83
N VAL A 307 -1.44 19.78 -29.33
CA VAL A 307 -2.74 19.82 -29.98
C VAL A 307 -2.63 20.63 -31.26
N HIS A 308 -3.32 20.21 -32.31
CA HIS A 308 -3.40 20.98 -33.54
C HIS A 308 -4.74 20.74 -34.25
N ALA A 309 -5.14 21.71 -35.07
CA ALA A 309 -6.33 21.57 -35.90
C ALA A 309 -5.95 20.93 -37.24
N ASN A 310 -6.78 19.99 -37.70
CA ASN A 310 -6.67 19.39 -39.03
C ASN A 310 -8.04 19.45 -39.72
N GLY A 311 -8.29 20.55 -40.43
CA GLY A 311 -9.60 20.82 -41.02
C GLY A 311 -10.72 20.85 -39.95
N PRO A 312 -11.77 20.02 -40.08
CA PRO A 312 -12.85 19.97 -39.10
C PRO A 312 -12.47 19.22 -37.81
N PHE A 313 -11.33 18.53 -37.78
CA PHE A 313 -10.90 17.68 -36.66
C PHE A 313 -9.90 18.38 -35.74
N ARG A 314 -9.77 17.84 -34.53
CA ARG A 314 -8.78 18.23 -33.53
C ARG A 314 -7.91 17.01 -33.23
N ASN A 315 -6.61 17.18 -33.43
CA ASN A 315 -5.62 16.13 -33.21
C ASN A 315 -4.89 16.40 -31.89
N VAL A 316 -4.70 15.35 -31.10
CA VAL A 316 -4.07 15.39 -29.78
C VAL A 316 -2.95 14.38 -29.73
N ARG A 317 -1.73 14.86 -29.53
CA ARG A 317 -0.52 14.05 -29.41
C ARG A 317 -0.22 13.75 -27.95
N LEU A 318 -0.13 12.47 -27.63
CA LEU A 318 0.18 11.93 -26.31
C LEU A 318 1.71 11.83 -26.10
N LEU A 319 2.13 11.64 -24.85
CA LEU A 319 3.55 11.56 -24.46
C LEU A 319 4.29 10.38 -25.10
N ASP A 320 3.61 9.26 -25.30
CA ASP A 320 4.14 8.06 -25.98
C ASP A 320 4.30 8.24 -27.51
N GLY A 321 3.91 9.40 -28.04
CA GLY A 321 3.93 9.71 -29.47
C GLY A 321 2.66 9.31 -30.22
N THR A 322 1.73 8.61 -29.56
CA THR A 322 0.42 8.28 -30.13
C THR A 322 -0.36 9.56 -30.42
N GLU A 323 -1.12 9.57 -31.51
CA GLU A 323 -2.01 10.66 -31.86
C GLU A 323 -3.44 10.17 -32.01
N ILE A 324 -4.37 10.84 -31.32
CA ILE A 324 -5.81 10.60 -31.46
C ILE A 324 -6.48 11.83 -32.07
N SER A 325 -7.58 11.61 -32.76
CA SER A 325 -8.36 12.66 -33.41
C SER A 325 -9.78 12.73 -32.87
N GLY A 326 -10.40 13.89 -32.96
CA GLY A 326 -11.83 13.99 -32.65
C GLY A 326 -12.51 15.22 -33.23
N HIS A 327 -13.84 15.23 -33.16
CA HIS A 327 -14.63 16.38 -33.61
C HIS A 327 -14.44 17.58 -32.70
N THR A 328 -14.48 17.37 -31.39
CA THR A 328 -14.40 18.43 -30.38
C THR A 328 -13.26 18.17 -29.41
N LEU A 329 -12.53 19.24 -29.06
CA LEU A 329 -11.52 19.24 -28.02
C LEU A 329 -11.92 20.21 -26.91
N LEU A 330 -12.06 19.70 -25.69
CA LEU A 330 -12.24 20.51 -24.47
C LEU A 330 -10.93 20.51 -23.68
N ILE A 331 -10.41 21.71 -23.39
CA ILE A 331 -9.21 21.88 -22.56
C ILE A 331 -9.65 22.31 -21.16
N SER A 332 -9.49 21.40 -20.19
CA SER A 332 -9.85 21.57 -18.77
C SER A 332 -8.63 21.35 -17.85
N THR A 333 -7.45 21.77 -18.30
CA THR A 333 -6.14 21.53 -17.65
C THR A 333 -5.89 22.31 -16.34
N SER A 334 -6.89 23.06 -15.86
CA SER A 334 -6.83 23.84 -14.62
C SER A 334 -5.64 24.82 -14.58
N VAL A 335 -5.22 25.23 -13.38
CA VAL A 335 -4.07 26.10 -13.11
C VAL A 335 -3.03 25.36 -12.25
N ARG A 336 -1.78 25.81 -12.31
CA ARG A 336 -0.74 25.42 -11.36
C ARG A 336 -0.55 26.52 -10.33
N TRP A 337 -0.41 26.16 -9.05
CA TRP A 337 -0.11 27.13 -7.99
C TRP A 337 1.25 27.78 -8.26
N ARG A 338 1.33 29.09 -8.01
CA ARG A 338 2.64 29.76 -7.94
C ARG A 338 3.36 29.22 -6.71
N LYS A 339 4.55 28.67 -6.92
CA LYS A 339 5.44 28.30 -5.81
C LYS A 339 5.80 29.57 -5.04
N LEU A 340 5.99 29.41 -3.74
CA LEU A 340 6.45 30.50 -2.90
C LEU A 340 7.89 30.82 -3.29
N ASP A 341 8.13 32.06 -3.71
CA ASP A 341 9.46 32.55 -4.06
C ASP A 341 10.22 32.95 -2.79
N ALA A 342 10.96 31.99 -2.24
CA ALA A 342 11.91 32.19 -1.16
C ALA A 342 13.10 31.21 -1.28
N PRO A 343 14.34 31.66 -1.00
CA PRO A 343 15.52 30.81 -1.02
C PRO A 343 15.37 29.57 -0.13
N GLY A 344 15.93 28.45 -0.58
CA GLY A 344 15.96 27.19 0.17
C GLY A 344 14.69 26.34 0.10
N LEU A 345 13.59 26.83 -0.49
CA LEU A 345 12.35 26.04 -0.61
C LEU A 345 12.43 24.95 -1.68
N GLU A 346 13.03 25.24 -2.83
CA GLU A 346 13.07 24.31 -3.97
C GLU A 346 13.80 22.98 -3.63
N PRO A 347 14.99 22.98 -2.99
CA PRO A 347 15.65 21.74 -2.57
C PRO A 347 14.88 20.92 -1.53
N LEU A 348 13.96 21.55 -0.80
CA LEU A 348 13.15 20.94 0.26
C LEU A 348 11.77 20.48 -0.25
N GLN A 349 11.45 20.70 -1.53
CA GLN A 349 10.18 20.27 -2.10
C GLN A 349 10.06 18.74 -2.06
N GLY A 350 8.99 18.21 -1.45
CA GLY A 350 8.83 16.78 -1.19
C GLY A 350 9.72 16.24 -0.06
N ARG A 351 10.44 17.13 0.64
CA ARG A 351 11.35 16.84 1.76
C ARG A 351 11.08 17.76 2.96
N GLY A 352 9.80 18.03 3.25
CA GLY A 352 9.39 18.99 4.29
C GLY A 352 8.63 20.20 3.77
N VAL A 353 8.81 20.56 2.49
CA VAL A 353 7.98 21.57 1.80
C VAL A 353 7.05 20.87 0.82
N TYR A 354 5.74 21.08 0.98
CA TYR A 354 4.71 20.43 0.17
C TYR A 354 3.74 21.45 -0.41
N TYR A 355 3.23 21.17 -1.60
CA TYR A 355 2.23 21.99 -2.29
C TYR A 355 0.99 21.14 -2.55
N GLY A 356 -0.14 21.52 -1.95
CA GLY A 356 -1.31 20.66 -1.86
C GLY A 356 -1.18 19.72 -0.64
N ALA A 357 -2.11 19.83 0.30
CA ALA A 357 -2.13 19.01 1.50
C ALA A 357 -2.70 17.63 1.17
N THR A 358 -1.84 16.68 0.79
CA THR A 358 -2.25 15.30 0.52
C THR A 358 -2.56 14.59 1.85
N MET A 359 -3.83 14.30 2.08
CA MET A 359 -4.35 13.79 3.36
C MET A 359 -3.70 12.48 3.82
N GLN A 360 -3.20 11.68 2.87
CA GLN A 360 -2.59 10.37 3.15
C GLN A 360 -1.26 10.47 3.92
N GLU A 361 -0.66 11.66 3.98
CA GLU A 361 0.61 11.88 4.69
C GLU A 361 0.46 12.63 6.01
N ALA A 362 -0.75 13.11 6.37
CA ALA A 362 -0.98 13.86 7.60
C ALA A 362 -0.55 13.07 8.86
N ALA A 363 -0.75 11.76 8.85
CA ALA A 363 -0.31 10.86 9.92
C ALA A 363 1.22 10.81 10.10
N LEU A 364 2.01 11.08 9.05
CA LEU A 364 3.46 11.14 9.14
C LEU A 364 3.94 12.33 9.99
N PHE A 365 3.11 13.38 10.11
CA PHE A 365 3.40 14.57 10.91
C PHE A 365 2.88 14.47 12.34
N LYS A 366 2.53 13.25 12.80
CA LYS A 366 2.10 13.05 14.19
C LYS A 366 3.22 13.47 15.15
N GLY A 367 2.88 14.39 16.05
CA GLY A 367 3.83 14.95 17.02
C GLY A 367 4.70 16.11 16.48
N GLU A 368 4.66 16.38 15.17
CA GLU A 368 5.45 17.45 14.54
C GLU A 368 4.76 18.81 14.62
N THR A 369 5.54 19.88 14.43
CA THR A 369 5.01 21.23 14.18
C THR A 369 4.90 21.46 12.67
N VAL A 370 3.70 21.80 12.19
CA VAL A 370 3.41 22.02 10.76
C VAL A 370 3.16 23.50 10.48
N TYR A 371 3.84 24.05 9.48
CA TYR A 371 3.61 25.42 9.00
C TYR A 371 2.73 25.41 7.76
N ILE A 372 1.64 26.19 7.77
CA ILE A 372 0.73 26.36 6.64
C ILE A 372 0.86 27.80 6.13
N VAL A 373 1.30 27.96 4.88
CA VAL A 373 1.46 29.29 4.27
C VAL A 373 0.21 29.64 3.46
N GLY A 374 -0.55 30.63 3.93
CA GLY A 374 -1.76 31.11 3.25
C GLY A 374 -2.94 31.35 4.19
N GLY A 375 -3.82 32.28 3.83
CA GLY A 375 -4.99 32.68 4.62
C GLY A 375 -6.32 32.53 3.89
N ALA A 376 -6.38 31.68 2.86
CA ALA A 376 -7.61 31.38 2.12
C ALA A 376 -8.20 30.02 2.52
N ASN A 377 -9.40 29.69 2.03
CA ASN A 377 -10.13 28.46 2.39
C ASN A 377 -9.30 27.18 2.32
N SER A 378 -8.54 26.95 1.24
CA SER A 378 -7.71 25.74 1.12
C SER A 378 -6.65 25.63 2.22
N ALA A 379 -6.05 26.75 2.63
CA ALA A 379 -5.07 26.78 3.71
C ALA A 379 -5.74 26.54 5.07
N GLY A 380 -6.94 27.12 5.30
CA GLY A 380 -7.69 26.88 6.53
C GLY A 380 -8.15 25.43 6.69
N GLN A 381 -8.66 24.82 5.61
CA GLN A 381 -9.06 23.41 5.61
C GLN A 381 -7.87 22.47 5.84
N ALA A 382 -6.70 22.79 5.26
CA ALA A 382 -5.46 22.09 5.55
C ALA A 382 -5.05 22.24 7.03
N ALA A 383 -5.11 23.45 7.58
CA ALA A 383 -4.75 23.70 8.98
C ALA A 383 -5.62 22.89 9.95
N MET A 384 -6.94 22.89 9.75
CA MET A 384 -7.87 22.08 10.56
C MET A 384 -7.60 20.58 10.43
N HIS A 385 -7.27 20.11 9.24
CA HIS A 385 -6.94 18.71 9.02
C HIS A 385 -5.65 18.31 9.75
N PHE A 386 -4.56 19.04 9.55
CA PHE A 386 -3.29 18.75 10.21
C PHE A 386 -3.36 18.93 11.73
N ALA A 387 -4.19 19.84 12.24
CA ALA A 387 -4.41 20.01 13.68
C ALA A 387 -4.95 18.75 14.37
N SER A 388 -5.55 17.81 13.62
CA SER A 388 -6.00 16.53 14.17
C SER A 388 -4.86 15.52 14.40
N PHE A 389 -3.65 15.79 13.86
CA PHE A 389 -2.50 14.86 13.90
C PHE A 389 -1.24 15.50 14.48
N ALA A 390 -0.92 16.72 14.06
CA ALA A 390 0.25 17.47 14.47
C ALA A 390 0.16 17.92 15.93
N SER A 391 1.31 18.10 16.58
CA SER A 391 1.33 18.67 17.94
C SER A 391 0.97 20.16 17.91
N LYS A 392 1.33 20.86 16.83
CA LYS A 392 1.04 22.27 16.61
C LYS A 392 0.95 22.59 15.12
N VAL A 393 0.00 23.44 14.75
CA VAL A 393 -0.10 24.02 13.41
C VAL A 393 0.09 25.52 13.48
N VAL A 394 0.96 26.08 12.63
CA VAL A 394 1.23 27.52 12.55
C VAL A 394 0.82 28.03 11.18
N MET A 395 -0.22 28.84 11.12
CA MET A 395 -0.67 29.50 9.90
C MET A 395 0.09 30.81 9.70
N VAL A 396 0.80 30.94 8.58
CA VAL A 396 1.55 32.14 8.22
C VAL A 396 0.78 32.91 7.15
N ILE A 397 0.29 34.10 7.50
CA ILE A 397 -0.52 34.93 6.60
C ILE A 397 0.10 36.32 6.41
N ARG A 398 0.06 36.82 5.17
CA ARG A 398 0.51 38.19 4.84
C ARG A 398 -0.51 39.26 5.26
N ALA A 399 -1.77 38.88 5.34
CA ALA A 399 -2.86 39.76 5.74
C ALA A 399 -2.81 40.06 7.25
N ALA A 400 -3.56 41.07 7.67
CA ALA A 400 -3.75 41.39 9.08
C ALA A 400 -4.58 40.32 9.81
N GLU A 401 -5.51 39.70 9.09
CA GLU A 401 -6.47 38.73 9.61
C GLU A 401 -6.90 37.74 8.53
N LEU A 402 -7.52 36.63 8.92
CA LEU A 402 -7.99 35.57 8.02
C LEU A 402 -9.20 35.99 7.16
N GLY A 403 -10.03 36.91 7.66
CA GLY A 403 -11.32 37.29 7.04
C GLY A 403 -11.23 37.88 5.63
N ALA A 404 -10.03 38.29 5.17
CA ALA A 404 -9.85 38.83 3.82
C ALA A 404 -9.96 37.79 2.69
N GLY A 405 -9.82 36.49 2.98
CA GLY A 405 -9.83 35.44 1.96
C GLY A 405 -10.38 34.09 2.40
N MET A 406 -10.86 34.00 3.65
CA MET A 406 -11.39 32.79 4.24
C MET A 406 -12.86 32.98 4.61
N SER A 407 -13.66 31.93 4.42
CA SER A 407 -15.06 31.90 4.85
C SER A 407 -15.18 31.98 6.37
N ASP A 408 -16.14 32.76 6.86
CA ASP A 408 -16.31 33.10 8.28
C ASP A 408 -16.35 31.88 9.20
N TYR A 409 -17.12 30.86 8.82
CA TYR A 409 -17.26 29.63 9.62
C TYR A 409 -15.91 28.90 9.84
N LEU A 410 -15.02 28.93 8.85
CA LEU A 410 -13.73 28.25 8.90
C LEU A 410 -12.74 29.06 9.73
N MET A 411 -12.80 30.40 9.60
CA MET A 411 -12.03 31.31 10.44
C MET A 411 -12.36 31.10 11.92
N GLU A 412 -13.65 31.03 12.31
CA GLU A 412 -14.07 30.78 13.69
C GLU A 412 -13.52 29.45 14.22
N ARG A 413 -13.59 28.38 13.43
CA ARG A 413 -13.04 27.06 13.80
C ARG A 413 -11.53 27.10 14.02
N ILE A 414 -10.81 27.85 13.20
CA ILE A 414 -9.35 28.00 13.33
C ILE A 414 -8.99 28.79 14.59
N LEU A 415 -9.68 29.89 14.85
CA LEU A 415 -9.40 30.74 16.02
C LEU A 415 -9.76 30.07 17.35
N THR A 416 -10.65 29.08 17.33
CA THR A 416 -11.04 28.31 18.51
C THR A 416 -10.23 27.01 18.69
N ALA A 417 -9.45 26.61 17.69
CA ALA A 417 -8.66 25.38 17.74
C ALA A 417 -7.46 25.53 18.71
N PRO A 418 -7.29 24.63 19.70
CA PRO A 418 -6.33 24.82 20.78
C PRO A 418 -4.86 24.69 20.36
N ASN A 419 -4.58 24.07 19.22
CA ASN A 419 -3.24 23.79 18.71
C ASN A 419 -2.97 24.47 17.35
N ILE A 420 -3.79 25.45 16.96
CA ILE A 420 -3.53 26.28 15.79
C ILE A 420 -3.12 27.69 16.25
N GLU A 421 -1.97 28.15 15.77
CA GLU A 421 -1.51 29.52 15.94
C GLU A 421 -1.57 30.26 14.60
N VAL A 422 -2.07 31.49 14.60
CA VAL A 422 -2.10 32.34 13.40
C VAL A 422 -1.06 33.46 13.57
N LEU A 423 -0.13 33.54 12.61
CA LEU A 423 0.88 34.59 12.51
C LEU A 423 0.49 35.59 11.41
N PRO A 424 -0.20 36.68 11.76
CA PRO A 424 -0.54 37.74 10.81
C PRO A 424 0.68 38.55 10.41
N HIS A 425 0.55 39.35 9.34
CA HIS A 425 1.61 40.24 8.84
C HIS A 425 2.97 39.57 8.61
N THR A 426 2.97 38.27 8.32
CA THR A 426 4.19 37.47 8.26
C THR A 426 4.44 36.96 6.84
N ARG A 427 5.71 36.98 6.42
CA ARG A 427 6.16 36.43 5.14
C ARG A 427 7.35 35.52 5.36
N ILE A 428 7.36 34.39 4.65
CA ILE A 428 8.53 33.50 4.59
C ILE A 428 9.64 34.18 3.80
N THR A 429 10.82 34.29 4.40
CA THR A 429 12.02 34.89 3.79
C THR A 429 13.01 33.85 3.29
N LYS A 430 13.08 32.68 3.93
CA LYS A 430 13.97 31.57 3.58
C LYS A 430 13.51 30.28 4.26
N ALA A 431 13.86 29.13 3.68
CA ALA A 431 13.75 27.83 4.33
C ALA A 431 15.13 27.16 4.50
N HIS A 432 15.22 26.31 5.52
CA HIS A 432 16.41 25.56 5.89
C HIS A 432 15.98 24.12 6.23
N GLY A 433 16.81 23.13 5.91
CA GLY A 433 16.53 21.72 6.18
C GLY A 433 17.74 20.84 6.00
#